data_AF-A0A921BCE7-F1
#
_entry.id   AF-A0A921BCE7-F1
#
_cell.length_a   1.000
_cell.length_b   1.000
_cell.length_c   1.000
_cell.angle_alpha   90.00
_cell.angle_beta   90.00
_cell.angle_gamma   90.00
#
_symmetry.space_group_name_H-M   'P 1'
#
loop_
_entity.id
_entity.type
_entity.pdbx_description
1 polymer ?
#
loop_
_entity_poly.entity_id
_entity_poly.type
_entity_poly.pdbx_seq_one_letter_code
_entity_poly.pdbx_strand_id
1 'polypeptide(L)'
;MSSSYPSDEFEYQLLDTGSFQKLEQFGPHRFCRPAPQALWPKSLPAPNGKKQKENINTLKAKIPAAKGKLHSPLPKNGWRIKFRDIVFKVQPTGFGHIGIFPEQAPNWLWIIDQLKLLNGKEIKILNVFGYTGGSTWPLPRQVPMSPI
;
A
#
# COMPACT_ATOMS: atom_id res chain seq x y z
N MET A 1 -23.30 -7.19 -6.85
CA MET A 1 -22.07 -7.87 -7.31
C MET A 1 -20.99 -7.59 -6.29
N SER A 2 -20.58 -8.59 -5.51
CA SER A 2 -19.48 -8.46 -4.55
C SER A 2 -18.19 -8.34 -5.36
N SER A 3 -17.67 -7.12 -5.52
CA SER A 3 -16.31 -6.94 -6.05
C SER A 3 -15.35 -7.41 -4.98
N SER A 4 -14.92 -8.68 -5.07
CA SER A 4 -13.90 -9.23 -4.17
C SER A 4 -12.62 -8.41 -4.37
N TYR A 5 -12.15 -7.76 -3.31
CA TYR A 5 -10.86 -7.08 -3.31
C TYR A 5 -9.76 -8.05 -3.77
N PRO A 6 -8.86 -7.67 -4.68
CA PRO A 6 -7.87 -8.59 -5.25
C PRO A 6 -6.72 -8.83 -4.26
N SER A 7 -6.98 -9.67 -3.25
CA SER A 7 -6.03 -9.98 -2.18
C SER A 7 -4.95 -10.98 -2.57
N ASP A 8 -5.29 -11.96 -3.40
CA ASP A 8 -4.46 -13.18 -3.52
C ASP A 8 -3.14 -12.94 -4.25
N GLU A 9 -3.08 -11.91 -5.09
CA GLU A 9 -1.90 -11.51 -5.84
C GLU A 9 -1.28 -10.20 -5.34
N PHE A 10 -1.70 -9.71 -4.17
CA PHE A 10 -1.19 -8.49 -3.58
C PHE A 10 -0.39 -8.81 -2.32
N GLU A 11 0.89 -8.43 -2.31
CA GLU A 11 1.74 -8.43 -1.11
C GLU A 11 1.37 -7.33 -0.09
N TYR A 12 0.08 -6.95 -0.06
CA TYR A 12 -0.54 -6.10 0.95
C TYR A 12 -1.76 -6.80 1.55
N GLN A 13 -1.92 -6.68 2.87
CA GLN A 13 -3.11 -7.17 3.55
C GLN A 13 -3.55 -6.21 4.65
N LEU A 14 -4.86 -5.94 4.71
CA LEU A 14 -5.49 -5.35 5.90
C LEU A 14 -5.81 -6.48 6.88
N LEU A 15 -5.08 -6.54 7.99
CA LEU A 15 -5.18 -7.63 8.97
C LEU A 15 -6.30 -7.39 10.00
N ASP A 16 -6.45 -6.16 10.46
CA ASP A 16 -7.47 -5.80 11.46
C ASP A 16 -7.75 -4.30 11.44
N THR A 17 -8.94 -3.92 11.90
CA THR A 17 -9.33 -2.52 12.11
C THR A 17 -10.13 -2.39 13.39
N GLY A 18 -9.99 -1.24 14.05
CA GLY A 18 -10.76 -0.94 15.24
C GLY A 18 -9.97 -0.06 16.20
N SER A 19 -10.68 0.53 17.16
CA SER A 19 -10.13 1.43 18.18
C SER A 19 -9.28 2.54 17.57
N PHE A 20 -9.81 3.18 16.51
CA PHE A 20 -9.17 4.26 15.75
C PHE A 20 -7.87 3.87 15.04
N GLN A 21 -7.64 2.58 14.80
CA GLN A 21 -6.42 2.06 14.21
C GLN A 21 -6.71 1.03 13.13
N LYS A 22 -5.74 0.86 12.23
CA LYS A 22 -5.68 -0.23 11.27
C LYS A 22 -4.34 -0.94 11.36
N LEU A 23 -4.38 -2.26 11.34
CA LEU A 23 -3.22 -3.14 11.28
C LEU A 23 -3.08 -3.64 9.85
N GLU A 24 -1.98 -3.28 9.22
CA GLU A 24 -1.71 -3.56 7.81
C GLU A 24 -0.39 -4.32 7.67
N GLN A 25 -0.30 -5.20 6.69
CA GLN A 25 0.91 -5.91 6.30
C GLN A 25 1.31 -5.47 4.89
N PHE A 26 2.57 -5.09 4.73
CA PHE A 26 3.19 -4.69 3.46
C PHE A 26 4.43 -5.57 3.24
N GLY A 27 4.28 -6.65 2.49
CA GLY A 27 5.28 -7.70 2.36
C GLY A 27 5.67 -8.25 3.75
N PRO A 28 6.97 -8.21 4.14
CA PRO A 28 7.43 -8.76 5.41
C PRO A 28 7.18 -7.85 6.61
N HIS A 29 6.65 -6.64 6.42
CA HIS A 29 6.56 -5.62 7.47
C HIS A 29 5.11 -5.31 7.85
N ARG A 30 4.83 -5.27 9.16
CA ARG A 30 3.52 -4.91 9.71
C ARG A 30 3.51 -3.51 10.29
N PHE A 31 2.42 -2.79 10.06
CA PHE A 31 2.23 -1.43 10.50
C PHE A 31 0.87 -1.25 11.17
N CYS A 32 0.89 -0.67 12.36
CA CYS A 32 -0.30 -0.11 13.00
C CYS A 32 -0.34 1.38 12.67
N ARG A 33 -1.38 1.81 11.95
CA ARG A 33 -1.58 3.21 11.54
C ARG A 33 -2.91 3.76 12.07
N PRO A 34 -3.05 5.09 12.25
CA PRO A 34 -4.31 5.70 12.64
C PRO A 34 -5.37 5.52 11.54
N ALA A 35 -6.58 5.19 11.96
CA ALA A 35 -7.78 5.11 11.13
C ALA A 35 -8.94 5.72 11.92
N PRO A 36 -9.14 7.05 11.89
CA PRO A 36 -10.14 7.74 12.73
C PRO A 36 -11.58 7.24 12.55
N GLN A 37 -11.87 6.62 11.40
CA GLN A 37 -13.18 6.08 11.06
C GLN A 37 -13.43 4.67 11.66
N ALA A 38 -12.40 3.98 12.15
CA ALA A 38 -12.50 2.63 12.71
C ALA A 38 -12.95 2.67 14.18
N LEU A 39 -14.22 3.04 14.41
CA LEU A 39 -14.81 3.26 15.74
C LEU A 39 -15.11 1.96 16.52
N TRP A 40 -15.17 0.82 15.82
CA TRP A 40 -15.48 -0.49 16.38
C TRP A 40 -14.30 -1.09 17.16
N PRO A 41 -14.52 -2.07 18.04
CA PRO A 41 -13.44 -2.81 18.69
C PRO A 41 -12.63 -3.63 17.67
N LYS A 42 -11.36 -3.86 17.99
CA LYS A 42 -10.48 -4.75 17.21
C LYS A 42 -10.97 -6.20 17.28
N SER A 43 -10.84 -6.91 16.18
CA SER A 43 -11.25 -8.32 16.10
C SER A 43 -10.12 -9.27 16.52
N LEU A 44 -8.87 -8.87 16.30
CA LEU A 44 -7.73 -9.68 16.73
C LEU A 44 -7.41 -9.45 18.21
N PRO A 45 -7.08 -10.52 18.96
CA PRO A 45 -6.60 -10.37 20.32
C PRO A 45 -5.32 -9.54 20.36
N ALA A 46 -5.11 -8.82 21.45
CA ALA A 46 -3.88 -8.07 21.65
C ALA A 46 -2.67 -9.01 21.52
N PRO A 47 -1.56 -8.57 20.90
CA PRO A 47 -0.39 -9.42 20.71
C PRO A 47 0.13 -9.94 22.05
N ASN A 48 0.11 -11.27 22.19
CA ASN A 48 0.52 -11.98 23.39
C ASN A 48 2.05 -12.11 23.41
N GLY A 49 2.70 -11.29 24.25
CA GLY A 49 4.15 -11.31 24.46
C GLY A 49 4.94 -10.20 23.76
N LYS A 50 6.17 -9.96 24.25
CA LYS A 50 7.07 -8.90 23.75
C LYS A 50 7.42 -9.08 22.26
N LYS A 51 7.71 -10.32 21.83
CA LYS A 51 8.09 -10.64 20.44
C LYS A 51 7.02 -10.27 19.41
N GLN A 52 5.73 -10.53 19.70
CA GLN A 52 4.66 -10.18 18.78
C GLN A 52 4.46 -8.66 18.67
N LYS A 53 4.67 -7.93 19.76
CA LYS A 53 4.62 -6.46 19.79
C LYS A 53 5.80 -5.84 19.03
N GLU A 54 6.97 -6.47 19.08
CA GLU A 54 8.18 -5.99 18.40
C GLU A 54 8.16 -6.19 16.87
N ASN A 55 7.25 -7.02 16.37
CA ASN A 55 7.06 -7.24 14.94
C ASN A 55 6.09 -6.24 14.29
N ILE A 56 5.51 -5.31 15.06
CA ILE A 56 4.52 -4.35 14.57
C ILE A 56 5.07 -2.93 14.74
N ASN A 57 5.34 -2.27 13.61
CA ASN A 57 5.77 -0.87 13.60
C ASN A 57 4.57 0.06 13.81
N THR A 58 4.72 1.12 14.60
CA THR A 58 3.63 2.08 14.83
C THR A 58 3.95 3.42 14.20
N LEU A 59 3.09 3.85 13.26
CA LEU A 59 3.15 5.19 12.65
C LEU A 59 2.07 6.09 13.28
N LYS A 60 2.35 7.39 13.40
CA LYS A 60 1.43 8.38 13.97
C LYS A 60 1.12 9.47 12.94
N ALA A 61 -0.12 9.96 12.90
CA ALA A 61 -0.63 10.85 11.85
C ALA A 61 -0.03 12.28 11.82
N LYS A 62 0.64 12.72 12.89
CA LYS A 62 1.07 14.13 13.06
C LYS A 62 2.54 14.29 13.47
N ILE A 63 3.38 13.30 13.19
CA ILE A 63 4.78 13.38 13.62
C ILE A 63 5.69 13.09 12.43
N PRO A 64 6.67 13.96 12.13
CA PRO A 64 7.84 13.60 11.33
C PRO A 64 8.28 12.18 11.68
N ALA A 65 8.67 11.38 10.68
CA ALA A 65 9.08 9.97 10.80
C ALA A 65 10.04 9.65 11.97
N ALA A 66 10.64 10.66 12.59
CA ALA A 66 11.47 10.62 13.79
C ALA A 66 10.79 10.23 15.14
N LYS A 67 9.46 10.17 15.31
CA LYS A 67 8.84 9.67 16.58
C LYS A 67 7.87 8.48 16.44
N GLY A 68 7.89 7.77 15.31
CA GLY A 68 7.28 6.44 15.23
C GLY A 68 8.10 5.44 16.04
N LYS A 69 7.46 4.52 16.76
CA LYS A 69 8.19 3.38 17.36
C LYS A 69 8.38 2.35 16.25
N LEU A 70 9.58 2.34 15.70
CA LEU A 70 10.04 1.29 14.81
C LEU A 70 10.62 0.18 15.68
N HIS A 71 9.96 -0.97 15.69
CA HIS A 71 10.38 -2.10 16.51
C HIS A 71 11.24 -3.10 15.72
N SER A 72 11.09 -3.13 14.39
CA SER A 72 11.90 -3.94 13.49
C SER A 72 12.71 -3.05 12.55
N PRO A 73 14.00 -3.34 12.29
CA PRO A 73 14.80 -2.55 11.36
C PRO A 73 14.15 -2.56 9.98
N LEU A 74 13.90 -1.37 9.43
CA LEU A 74 13.43 -1.20 8.06
C LEU A 74 14.60 -0.89 7.13
N PRO A 75 14.57 -1.36 5.87
CA PRO A 75 15.54 -0.95 4.87
C PRO A 75 15.53 0.58 4.68
N LYS A 76 16.72 1.21 4.76
CA LYS A 76 16.88 2.68 4.62
C LYS A 76 16.32 3.21 3.30
N ASN A 77 16.36 2.39 2.25
CA ASN A 77 15.92 2.76 0.90
C ASN A 77 14.51 2.24 0.57
N GLY A 78 13.71 1.83 1.57
CA GLY A 78 12.42 1.18 1.37
C GLY A 78 12.55 -0.27 0.87
N TRP A 79 11.42 -0.95 0.72
CA TRP A 79 11.35 -2.32 0.17
C TRP A 79 10.35 -2.38 -0.98
N ARG A 80 10.34 -3.51 -1.68
CA ARG A 80 9.43 -3.76 -2.79
C ARG A 80 8.27 -4.63 -2.34
N ILE A 81 7.08 -4.32 -2.84
CA ILE A 81 5.90 -5.18 -2.77
C ILE A 81 5.31 -5.34 -4.16
N LYS A 82 4.66 -6.46 -4.42
CA LYS A 82 4.07 -6.81 -5.71
C LYS A 82 2.56 -6.80 -5.65
N PHE A 83 1.97 -6.37 -6.76
CA PHE A 83 0.57 -6.63 -7.10
C PHE A 83 0.53 -7.13 -8.53
N ARG A 84 0.32 -8.43 -8.74
CA ARG A 84 0.48 -9.06 -10.07
C ARG A 84 1.86 -8.73 -10.65
N ASP A 85 1.90 -8.22 -11.88
CA ASP A 85 3.11 -7.80 -12.59
C ASP A 85 3.63 -6.40 -12.19
N ILE A 86 2.94 -5.71 -11.28
CA ILE A 86 3.29 -4.36 -10.83
C ILE A 86 4.15 -4.46 -9.57
N VAL A 87 5.31 -3.78 -9.58
CA VAL A 87 6.21 -3.70 -8.43
C VAL A 87 6.18 -2.29 -7.86
N PHE A 88 5.80 -2.15 -6.61
CA PHE A 88 5.82 -0.88 -5.88
C PHE A 88 7.00 -0.82 -4.93
N LYS A 89 7.63 0.35 -4.85
CA LYS A 89 8.56 0.69 -3.78
C LYS A 89 7.77 1.36 -2.65
N VAL A 90 7.87 0.80 -1.44
CA VAL A 90 7.18 1.31 -0.25
C VAL A 90 8.19 1.68 0.84
N GLN A 91 7.89 2.77 1.55
CA GLN A 91 8.67 3.23 2.70
C GLN A 91 7.82 4.16 3.57
N PRO A 92 7.96 4.13 4.91
CA PRO A 92 7.40 5.16 5.77
C PRO A 92 7.90 6.54 5.37
N THR A 93 6.99 7.47 5.17
CA THR A 93 7.29 8.87 4.86
C THR A 93 7.26 9.71 6.14
N GLY A 94 7.76 10.95 6.05
CA GLY A 94 7.69 11.95 7.13
C GLY A 94 6.28 12.22 7.65
N PHE A 95 5.23 11.85 6.91
CA PHE A 95 3.83 12.10 7.25
C PHE A 95 3.08 10.83 7.70
N GLY A 96 3.79 9.72 7.93
CA GLY A 96 3.18 8.46 8.41
C GLY A 96 2.45 7.65 7.32
N HIS A 97 2.65 7.98 6.05
CA HIS A 97 2.20 7.16 4.91
C HIS A 97 3.29 6.17 4.50
N ILE A 98 2.92 5.10 3.77
CA ILE A 98 3.86 4.06 3.31
C ILE A 98 4.21 4.20 1.82
N GLY A 99 3.60 5.17 1.13
CA GLY A 99 3.88 5.46 -0.28
C GLY A 99 3.04 4.65 -1.27
N ILE A 100 1.96 4.02 -0.83
CA ILE A 100 0.98 3.33 -1.68
C ILE A 100 -0.42 3.46 -1.06
N PHE A 101 -1.44 3.42 -1.92
CA PHE A 101 -2.86 3.36 -1.56
C PHE A 101 -3.44 2.04 -2.06
N PRO A 102 -3.34 0.94 -1.29
CA PRO A 102 -3.79 -0.38 -1.71
C PRO A 102 -5.27 -0.45 -2.07
N GLU A 103 -6.09 0.45 -1.53
CA GLU A 103 -7.51 0.60 -1.89
C GLU A 103 -7.73 0.92 -3.38
N GLN A 104 -6.70 1.41 -4.09
CA GLN A 104 -6.75 1.67 -5.53
C GLN A 104 -6.53 0.42 -6.39
N ALA A 105 -6.27 -0.76 -5.78
CA ALA A 105 -6.03 -2.00 -6.53
C ALA A 105 -7.15 -2.35 -7.54
N PRO A 106 -8.45 -2.20 -7.23
CA PRO A 106 -9.51 -2.40 -8.22
C PRO A 106 -9.41 -1.46 -9.43
N ASN A 107 -8.98 -0.22 -9.22
CA ASN A 107 -8.78 0.75 -10.31
C ASN A 107 -7.58 0.36 -11.17
N TRP A 108 -6.48 -0.13 -10.58
CA TRP A 108 -5.35 -0.64 -11.34
C TRP A 108 -5.72 -1.85 -12.19
N LEU A 109 -6.54 -2.76 -11.65
CA LEU A 109 -7.05 -3.90 -12.41
C LEU A 109 -7.89 -3.46 -13.60
N TRP A 110 -8.81 -2.52 -13.37
CA TRP A 110 -9.62 -1.97 -14.44
C TRP A 110 -8.75 -1.34 -15.54
N ILE A 111 -7.74 -0.54 -15.18
CA ILE A 111 -6.79 0.03 -16.14
C ILE A 111 -6.07 -1.06 -16.93
N ILE A 112 -5.54 -2.09 -16.27
CA ILE A 112 -4.86 -3.21 -16.93
C ILE A 112 -5.78 -3.92 -17.92
N ASP A 113 -7.04 -4.16 -17.54
CA ASP A 113 -8.01 -4.82 -18.40
C ASP A 113 -8.39 -3.95 -19.60
N GLN A 114 -8.56 -2.63 -19.42
CA GLN A 114 -8.76 -1.71 -20.54
C GLN A 114 -7.56 -1.68 -21.49
N LEU A 115 -6.33 -1.68 -20.97
CA LEU A 115 -5.11 -1.70 -21.78
C LEU A 115 -4.99 -2.98 -22.62
N LYS A 116 -5.37 -4.14 -22.07
CA LYS A 116 -5.38 -5.41 -22.80
C LYS A 116 -6.31 -5.38 -24.00
N LEU A 117 -7.46 -4.70 -23.90
CA LEU A 117 -8.43 -4.57 -25.01
C LEU A 117 -7.91 -3.72 -26.17
N LEU A 118 -6.92 -2.86 -25.93
CA LEU A 118 -6.42 -1.91 -26.92
C LEU A 118 -5.34 -2.50 -27.85
N ASN A 119 -5.00 -3.79 -27.72
CA ASN A 119 -4.17 -4.59 -28.66
C ASN A 119 -2.91 -3.88 -29.20
N GLY A 120 -2.10 -3.29 -28.34
CA GLY A 120 -0.78 -2.75 -28.73
C GLY A 120 -0.82 -1.44 -29.52
N LYS A 121 -1.97 -0.75 -29.57
CA LYS A 121 -2.03 0.63 -30.06
C LYS A 121 -1.25 1.56 -29.12
N GLU A 122 -0.55 2.53 -29.70
CA GLU A 122 0.10 3.59 -28.92
C GLU A 122 -0.98 4.45 -28.24
N ILE A 123 -0.93 4.54 -26.92
CA ILE A 123 -1.91 5.28 -26.11
C ILE A 123 -1.14 6.26 -25.23
N LYS A 124 -1.61 7.51 -25.19
CA LYS A 124 -1.10 8.53 -24.26
C LYS A 124 -1.99 8.57 -23.04
N ILE A 125 -1.42 8.31 -21.87
CA ILE A 125 -2.15 8.35 -20.60
C ILE A 125 -1.62 9.49 -19.74
N LEU A 126 -2.54 10.32 -19.27
CA LEU A 126 -2.26 11.40 -18.33
C LEU A 126 -2.74 11.01 -16.93
N ASN A 127 -1.82 10.88 -15.98
CA ASN A 127 -2.13 10.65 -14.57
C ASN A 127 -2.00 11.97 -13.79
N VAL A 128 -3.07 12.75 -13.77
CA VAL A 128 -3.13 13.98 -12.97
C VAL A 128 -3.30 13.56 -11.51
N PHE A 129 -2.31 13.83 -10.65
CA PHE A 129 -2.21 13.41 -9.24
C PHE A 129 -1.67 11.99 -8.98
N GLY A 130 -0.63 11.58 -9.70
CA GLY A 130 -0.05 10.24 -9.57
C GLY A 130 0.58 9.85 -8.23
N TYR A 131 0.74 10.77 -7.27
CA TYR A 131 1.41 10.55 -5.98
C TYR A 131 2.78 9.85 -6.13
N THR A 132 2.90 8.57 -5.79
CA THR A 132 4.11 7.76 -5.93
C THR A 132 4.20 7.01 -7.27
N GLY A 133 3.29 7.29 -8.20
CA GLY A 133 3.25 6.68 -9.53
C GLY A 133 2.57 5.32 -9.59
N GLY A 134 1.83 4.92 -8.54
CA GLY A 134 1.24 3.58 -8.45
C GLY A 134 0.28 3.25 -9.60
N SER A 135 -0.45 4.25 -10.10
CA SER A 135 -1.33 4.11 -11.28
C SER A 135 -0.62 4.38 -12.62
N THR A 136 0.66 4.75 -12.60
CA THR A 136 1.48 5.03 -13.78
C THR A 136 2.27 3.80 -14.24
N TRP A 137 2.73 2.96 -13.31
CA TRP A 137 3.48 1.73 -13.61
C TRP A 137 2.70 0.53 -14.21
N PRO A 138 1.36 0.40 -14.12
CA PRO A 138 0.63 -0.70 -14.77
C PRO A 138 0.76 -0.72 -16.30
N LEU A 139 1.32 0.35 -16.89
CA LEU A 139 1.45 0.48 -18.32
C LEU A 139 2.52 -0.48 -18.86
N PRO A 140 2.21 -1.26 -19.91
CA PRO A 140 3.22 -2.09 -20.55
C PRO A 140 4.41 -1.21 -20.96
N ARG A 141 5.62 -1.72 -20.75
CA ARG A 141 6.94 -1.08 -21.00
C ARG A 141 7.15 -0.53 -22.42
N GLN A 142 6.17 -0.69 -23.31
CA GLN A 142 6.15 -0.22 -24.69
C GLN A 142 5.48 1.15 -24.85
N VAL A 143 4.91 1.74 -23.79
CA VAL A 143 4.37 3.11 -23.86
C VAL A 143 5.45 4.09 -23.42
N PRO A 144 6.01 4.92 -24.31
CA PRO A 144 6.95 5.96 -23.91
C PRO A 144 6.25 6.97 -23.01
N MET A 145 6.65 7.00 -21.73
CA MET A 145 6.24 8.02 -20.78
C MET A 145 7.08 9.28 -21.00
N SER A 146 6.49 10.33 -21.58
CA SER A 146 7.11 11.66 -21.59
C SER A 146 6.98 12.28 -20.19
N PRO A 147 8.08 12.65 -19.52
CA PRO A 147 8.00 13.49 -18.34
C PRO A 147 7.60 14.92 -18.78
N ILE A 148 6.62 15.50 -18.10
CA ILE A 148 6.41 16.95 -18.06
C ILE A 148 7.05 17.43 -16.76
#